data_AF-A0A645HMF7-F1
#
_entry.id   AF-A0A645HMF7-F1
#
_cell.length_a   1.000
_cell.length_b   1.000
_cell.length_c   1.000
_cell.angle_alpha   90.00
_cell.angle_beta   90.00
_cell.angle_gamma   90.00
#
_symmetry.space_group_name_H-M   'P 1'
#
loop_
_entity.id
_entity.type
_entity.pdbx_description
1 polymer ?
#
loop_
_entity_poly.entity_id
_entity_poly.type
_entity_poly.pdbx_seq_one_letter_code
_entity_poly.pdbx_strand_id
1 'polypeptide(L)'
;MGCGAALSEHMDTNPKNGKTTASMKDYHVRNTPDLLNIRVELIEDGGTQGPFGAKSIGEACYVPVAAAVAGAVNDALDSELSSFPLTPDTIVDLMIKREQHEA
;
A
#
# COMPACT_ATOMS: atom_id res chain seq x y z
N MET A 1 2.86 6.60 4.03
CA MET A 1 1.61 6.69 3.25
C MET A 1 1.48 5.51 2.30
N GLY A 2 2.26 5.39 1.22
CA GLY A 2 2.04 4.35 0.20
C GLY A 2 2.02 2.91 0.73
N CYS A 3 2.99 2.54 1.60
CA CYS A 3 2.99 1.23 2.25
C CYS A 3 1.81 1.02 3.20
N GLY A 4 1.33 2.09 3.85
CA GLY A 4 0.15 2.01 4.72
C GLY A 4 -1.10 1.74 3.91
N ALA A 5 -1.34 2.49 2.83
CA ALA A 5 -2.43 2.24 1.89
C ALA A 5 -2.42 0.79 1.35
N ALA A 6 -1.23 0.23 1.12
CA ALA A 6 -1.09 -1.13 0.62
C ALA A 6 -1.34 -2.23 1.67
N LEU A 7 -0.98 -2.01 2.94
CA LEU A 7 -0.85 -3.08 3.94
C LEU A 7 -1.76 -2.95 5.16
N SER A 8 -2.23 -1.75 5.51
CA SER A 8 -2.90 -1.53 6.81
C SER A 8 -3.98 -0.46 6.86
N GLU A 9 -3.85 0.63 6.11
CA GLU A 9 -4.75 1.76 6.17
C GLU A 9 -6.05 1.43 5.41
N HIS A 10 -7.17 1.34 6.13
CA HIS A 10 -8.51 1.17 5.59
C HIS A 10 -9.52 1.95 6.43
N MET A 11 -10.61 2.38 5.81
CA MET A 11 -11.72 3.06 6.48
C MET A 11 -13.00 2.29 6.24
N ASP A 12 -13.49 1.63 7.29
CA ASP A 12 -14.76 0.92 7.26
C ASP A 12 -15.92 1.89 7.42
N THR A 13 -17.04 1.59 6.78
CA THR A 13 -18.31 2.30 6.97
C THR A 13 -19.34 1.35 7.57
N ASN A 14 -19.88 1.68 8.74
CA ASN A 14 -20.90 0.88 9.39
C ASN A 14 -22.22 0.95 8.59
N PRO A 15 -22.73 -0.18 8.07
CA PRO A 15 -23.90 -0.18 7.19
C PRO A 15 -25.22 0.19 7.90
N LYS A 16 -25.26 0.12 9.24
CA LYS A 16 -26.48 0.41 10.02
C LYS A 16 -26.67 1.90 10.32
N ASN A 17 -25.56 2.63 10.49
CA ASN A 17 -25.61 4.02 10.97
C ASN A 17 -24.71 4.99 10.16
N GLY A 18 -24.02 4.51 9.13
CA GLY A 18 -23.16 5.30 8.25
C GLY A 18 -21.89 5.84 8.90
N LYS A 19 -21.60 5.51 10.16
CA LYS A 19 -20.38 5.97 10.82
C LYS A 19 -19.16 5.27 10.24
N THR A 20 -18.14 6.04 9.95
CA THR A 20 -16.86 5.53 9.47
C THR A 20 -15.90 5.25 10.63
N THR A 21 -14.76 4.61 10.33
CA THR A 21 -13.61 4.53 11.25
C THR A 21 -13.32 5.91 11.83
N ALA A 22 -13.46 6.05 13.16
CA ALA A 22 -13.49 7.35 13.84
C ALA A 22 -12.33 7.55 14.82
N SER A 23 -11.36 6.63 14.84
CA SER A 23 -10.22 6.64 15.76
C SER A 23 -8.96 6.19 15.06
N MET A 24 -7.83 6.82 15.42
CA MET A 24 -6.49 6.40 14.98
C MET A 24 -6.06 5.06 15.60
N LYS A 25 -6.81 4.56 16.59
CA LYS A 25 -6.65 3.19 17.08
C LYS A 25 -7.02 2.17 16.01
N ASP A 26 -8.07 2.45 15.26
CA ASP A 26 -8.66 1.52 14.28
C ASP A 26 -8.19 1.86 12.85
N TYR A 27 -7.75 3.10 12.60
CA TYR A 27 -7.06 3.48 11.36
C TYR A 27 -5.54 3.29 11.52
N HIS A 28 -5.05 2.12 11.14
CA HIS A 28 -3.67 1.69 11.41
C HIS A 28 -2.63 2.37 10.50
N VAL A 29 -2.21 3.57 10.89
CA VAL A 29 -1.04 4.26 10.33
C VAL A 29 0.24 3.54 10.74
N ARG A 30 1.19 3.43 9.81
CA ARG A 30 2.52 2.86 10.09
C ARG A 30 3.33 3.77 11.01
N ASN A 31 3.95 3.19 12.03
CA ASN A 31 4.82 3.91 12.96
C ASN A 31 6.30 3.73 12.58
N THR A 32 7.17 4.51 13.21
CA THR A 32 8.63 4.45 12.98
C THR A 32 9.24 3.04 13.08
N PRO A 33 8.85 2.18 14.05
CA PRO A 33 9.41 0.83 14.13
C PRO A 33 9.04 -0.07 12.94
N ASP A 34 7.92 0.23 12.28
CA ASP A 34 7.43 -0.53 11.13
C ASP A 34 7.96 0.04 9.80
N LEU A 35 8.82 1.06 9.84
CA LEU A 35 9.31 1.70 8.63
C LEU A 35 10.40 0.82 7.98
N LEU A 36 10.25 0.62 6.67
CA LEU A 36 11.25 -0.06 5.85
C LEU A 36 12.46 0.85 5.65
N ASN A 37 13.63 0.27 5.34
CA ASN A 37 14.76 1.06 4.89
C ASN A 37 14.45 1.68 3.52
N ILE A 38 14.42 3.01 3.42
CA ILE A 38 14.08 3.74 2.19
C ILE A 38 15.38 4.29 1.59
N ARG A 39 15.75 3.77 0.42
CA ARG A 39 16.80 4.33 -0.43
C ARG A 39 16.18 5.37 -1.37
N VAL A 40 16.72 6.59 -1.35
CA VAL A 40 16.27 7.70 -2.21
C VAL A 40 17.32 7.97 -3.26
N GLU A 41 16.90 7.94 -4.52
CA GLU A 41 17.73 8.27 -5.69
C GLU A 41 17.05 9.42 -6.44
N LEU A 42 17.78 10.50 -6.69
CA LEU A 42 17.28 11.66 -7.42
C LEU A 42 17.69 11.54 -8.89
N ILE A 43 16.70 11.43 -9.76
CA ILE A 43 16.92 11.35 -11.21
C ILE A 43 16.59 12.70 -11.83
N GLU A 44 17.59 13.31 -12.44
CA GLU A 44 17.48 14.62 -13.06
C GLU A 44 17.43 14.47 -14.58
N ASP A 45 16.38 15.04 -15.15
CA ASP A 45 16.21 15.17 -16.60
C ASP A 45 15.69 16.58 -16.84
N GLY A 46 16.56 17.41 -17.42
CA GLY A 46 16.29 18.82 -17.66
C GLY A 46 15.20 19.04 -18.72
N GLY A 47 15.13 20.25 -19.26
CA GLY A 47 14.24 20.52 -20.40
C GLY A 47 12.76 20.71 -20.05
N THR A 48 12.42 20.87 -18.77
CA THR A 48 11.06 21.29 -18.38
C THR A 48 10.91 22.79 -18.30
N GLN A 49 9.66 23.24 -18.27
CA GLN A 49 9.29 24.65 -18.10
C GLN A 49 9.29 25.09 -16.62
N GLY A 50 9.63 24.20 -15.69
CA GLY A 50 9.72 24.53 -14.28
C GLY A 50 10.92 25.42 -13.94
N PRO A 51 10.91 26.13 -12.80
CA PRO A 51 12.04 26.94 -12.38
C PRO A 51 13.28 26.06 -12.27
N PHE A 52 14.38 26.48 -12.92
CA PHE A 52 15.62 25.71 -12.98
C PHE A 52 15.47 24.29 -13.57
N GLY A 53 14.40 24.01 -14.33
CA GLY A 53 14.12 22.68 -14.89
C GLY A 53 13.40 21.71 -13.94
N ALA A 54 12.94 22.16 -12.77
CA ALA A 54 12.31 21.32 -11.76
C ALA A 54 10.94 20.72 -12.20
N LYS A 55 10.63 19.53 -11.68
CA LYS A 55 9.35 18.81 -11.84
C LYS A 55 8.67 18.60 -10.47
N SER A 56 7.36 18.35 -10.47
CA SER A 56 6.66 17.95 -9.23
C SER A 56 7.09 16.55 -8.79
N ILE A 57 7.25 16.34 -7.47
CA ILE A 57 7.73 15.08 -6.89
C ILE A 57 6.82 14.51 -5.78
N GLY A 58 5.97 15.34 -5.16
CA GLY A 58 5.21 14.96 -3.96
C GLY A 58 4.34 13.72 -4.17
N GLU A 59 3.51 13.72 -5.21
CA GLU A 59 2.63 12.57 -5.52
C GLU A 59 3.36 11.47 -6.27
N ALA A 60 4.37 11.82 -7.10
CA ALA A 60 5.14 10.86 -7.87
C ALA A 60 5.86 9.83 -6.99
N CYS A 61 6.29 10.23 -5.79
CA CYS A 61 6.89 9.33 -4.80
C CYS A 61 5.86 8.49 -4.01
N TYR A 62 4.57 8.82 -4.08
CA TYR A 62 3.51 8.15 -3.35
C TYR A 62 2.75 7.13 -4.21
N VAL A 63 2.29 7.56 -5.39
CA VAL A 63 1.42 6.80 -6.30
C VAL A 63 1.92 5.38 -6.60
N PRO A 64 3.19 5.14 -6.96
CA PRO A 64 3.63 3.81 -7.37
C PRO A 64 3.80 2.82 -6.21
N VAL A 65 3.87 3.31 -4.97
CA VAL A 65 4.29 2.49 -3.83
C VAL A 65 3.32 1.34 -3.55
N ALA A 66 2.00 1.59 -3.59
CA ALA A 66 1.03 0.54 -3.29
C ALA A 66 1.05 -0.58 -4.33
N ALA A 67 1.13 -0.22 -5.61
CA ALA A 67 1.26 -1.18 -6.70
C ALA A 67 2.57 -1.98 -6.63
N ALA A 68 3.69 -1.33 -6.31
CA ALA A 68 4.98 -2.00 -6.13
C ALA A 68 4.96 -3.01 -4.98
N VAL A 69 4.33 -2.66 -3.85
CA VAL A 69 4.16 -3.56 -2.70
C VAL A 69 3.26 -4.74 -3.07
N ALA A 70 2.12 -4.52 -3.71
CA ALA A 70 1.25 -5.60 -4.16
C ALA A 70 1.95 -6.53 -5.15
N GLY A 71 2.69 -5.97 -6.11
CA GLY A 71 3.49 -6.76 -7.05
C GLY A 71 4.50 -7.66 -6.35
N ALA A 72 5.19 -7.14 -5.32
CA ALA A 72 6.14 -7.93 -4.53
C ALA A 72 5.47 -9.04 -3.72
N VAL A 73 4.28 -8.79 -3.15
CA VAL A 73 3.51 -9.82 -2.44
C VAL A 73 3.01 -10.90 -3.41
N ASN A 74 2.48 -10.50 -4.56
CA ASN A 74 2.02 -11.42 -5.59
C ASN A 74 3.15 -12.26 -6.16
N ASP A 75 4.33 -11.69 -6.40
CA ASP A 75 5.53 -12.42 -6.82
C ASP A 75 5.98 -13.43 -5.75
N ALA A 76 6.04 -13.00 -4.48
CA ALA A 76 6.46 -13.87 -3.37
C ALA A 76 5.49 -15.02 -3.10
N LEU A 77 4.20 -14.83 -3.40
CA LEU A 77 3.15 -15.81 -3.13
C LEU A 77 2.64 -16.49 -4.41
N ASP A 78 3.14 -16.17 -5.60
CA ASP A 78 2.59 -16.63 -6.88
C ASP A 78 1.06 -16.38 -7.00
N SER A 79 0.60 -15.19 -6.61
CA SER A 79 -0.82 -14.86 -6.48
C SER A 79 -1.24 -13.66 -7.33
N GLU A 80 -2.55 -13.39 -7.39
CA GLU A 80 -3.14 -12.29 -8.17
C GLU A 80 -3.97 -11.35 -7.28
N LEU A 81 -3.46 -11.02 -6.08
CA LEU A 81 -4.17 -10.11 -5.17
C LEU A 81 -4.24 -8.70 -5.79
N SER A 82 -5.46 -8.16 -5.90
CA SER A 82 -5.74 -6.88 -6.54
C SER A 82 -6.61 -5.94 -5.70
N SER A 83 -6.88 -6.31 -4.44
CA SER A 83 -7.68 -5.52 -3.50
C SER A 83 -6.83 -5.14 -2.29
N PHE A 84 -6.95 -3.90 -1.85
CA PHE A 84 -6.22 -3.36 -0.72
C PHE A 84 -7.13 -3.14 0.49
N PRO A 85 -6.58 -3.21 1.72
CA PRO A 85 -5.18 -3.54 2.04
C PRO A 85 -4.88 -5.04 2.04
N LEU A 86 -3.61 -5.40 1.79
CA LEU A 86 -3.08 -6.76 1.91
C LEU A 86 -2.74 -7.08 3.37
N THR A 87 -3.77 -7.21 4.21
CA THR A 87 -3.65 -7.50 5.64
C THR A 87 -3.18 -8.94 5.89
N PRO A 88 -2.65 -9.26 7.08
CA PRO A 88 -2.38 -10.65 7.46
C PRO A 88 -3.57 -11.58 7.25
N ASP A 89 -4.79 -11.13 7.59
CA ASP A 89 -6.02 -11.91 7.38
C ASP A 89 -6.26 -12.20 5.89
N THR A 90 -6.02 -11.22 5.01
CA THR A 90 -6.11 -11.41 3.55
C THR A 90 -5.14 -12.48 3.06
N ILE A 91 -3.92 -12.50 3.61
CA ILE A 91 -2.90 -13.50 3.25
C ILE A 91 -3.27 -14.88 3.80
N VAL A 92 -3.75 -14.97 5.04
CA VAL A 92 -4.19 -16.24 5.65
C VAL A 92 -5.36 -16.84 4.88
N ASP A 93 -6.36 -16.02 4.52
CA ASP A 93 -7.50 -16.44 3.72
C ASP A 93 -7.09 -16.98 2.33
N LEU A 94 -6.08 -16.36 1.71
CA LEU A 94 -5.50 -16.85 0.45
C LEU A 94 -4.88 -18.24 0.65
N MET A 95 -4.09 -18.44 1.71
CA MET A 95 -3.43 -19.72 1.98
C MET A 95 -4.43 -20.85 2.25
N ILE A 96 -5.47 -20.57 3.06
CA ILE A 96 -6.52 -21.55 3.36
C ILE A 96 -7.25 -21.98 2.08
N LYS A 97 -7.58 -21.04 1.20
CA LYS A 97 -8.24 -21.37 -0.07
C LYS A 97 -7.37 -22.25 -0.94
N ARG A 98 -6.05 -22.01 -0.99
CA ARG A 98 -5.11 -22.84 -1.76
C ARG A 98 -5.05 -24.28 -1.26
N GLU A 99 -4.91 -24.48 0.05
CA GLU A 99 -4.88 -25.83 0.63
C GLU A 99 -6.15 -26.63 0.31
N GLN A 100 -7.32 -25.97 0.28
CA GLN A 100 -8.59 -26.60 -0.08
C GLN A 100 -8.71 -26.97 -1.57
N HIS A 101 -8.00 -26.28 -2.46
CA HIS A 101 -7.97 -26.60 -3.89
C HIS A 101 -6.97 -27.71 -4.24
N GLU A 102 -5.98 -27.95 -3.37
CA GLU A 102 -4.97 -29.01 -3.53
C GLU A 102 -5.38 -30.35 -2.91
N ALA A 103 -6.36 -30.35 -2.00
CA ALA A 103 -6.93 -31.53 -1.32
C ALA A 103 -8.06 -32.21 -2.11
#